data_AF-A0A969ML26-F1
#
_entry.id   AF-A0A969ML26-F1
#
_cell.length_a   1.000
_cell.length_b   1.000
_cell.length_c   1.000
_cell.angle_alpha   90.00
_cell.angle_beta   90.00
_cell.angle_gamma   90.00
#
_symmetry.space_group_name_H-M   'P 1'
#
loop_
_entity.id
_entity.type
_entity.pdbx_description
1 polymer ?
#
loop_
_entity_poly.entity_id
_entity_poly.type
_entity_poly.pdbx_seq_one_letter_code
_entity_poly.pdbx_strand_id
1 'polypeptide(L)'
;MSQVNNQPTQEQLQRWAELDELEQYASFVSPILLDDLEHLVDRMIDGSGWNIRLQKLRDRKQELIEEAAKLEKQEQWIVDCVGQHSKKL
;
A
#
# COMPACT_ATOMS: atom_id res chain seq x y z
N MET A 1 -61.71 -8.94 -9.97
CA MET A 1 -60.36 -8.32 -10.02
C MET A 1 -59.52 -9.00 -8.97
N SER A 2 -58.69 -9.97 -9.37
CA SER A 2 -57.88 -10.74 -8.44
C SER A 2 -56.70 -9.88 -7.99
N GLN A 3 -56.62 -9.59 -6.70
CA GLN A 3 -55.48 -8.90 -6.11
C GLN A 3 -54.22 -9.73 -6.35
N VAL A 4 -53.28 -9.20 -7.13
CA VAL A 4 -51.93 -9.76 -7.24
C VAL A 4 -51.27 -9.52 -5.89
N ASN A 5 -51.05 -10.59 -5.14
CA ASN A 5 -50.38 -10.53 -3.85
C ASN A 5 -48.91 -10.18 -4.11
N ASN A 6 -48.55 -8.90 -3.99
CA ASN A 6 -47.20 -8.36 -4.21
C ASN A 6 -46.22 -8.72 -3.06
N GLN A 7 -46.51 -9.75 -2.27
CA GLN A 7 -45.64 -10.16 -1.18
C GLN A 7 -44.44 -10.95 -1.72
N PRO A 8 -43.21 -10.59 -1.31
CA PRO A 8 -42.02 -11.35 -1.69
C PRO A 8 -42.16 -12.81 -1.23
N THR A 9 -41.75 -13.73 -2.08
CA THR A 9 -41.65 -15.14 -1.74
C THR A 9 -40.56 -15.36 -0.68
N GLN A 10 -40.64 -16.47 0.04
CA GLN A 10 -39.66 -16.82 1.07
C GLN A 10 -38.24 -16.94 0.49
N GLU A 11 -38.10 -17.44 -0.74
CA GLU A 11 -36.81 -17.50 -1.45
C GLU A 11 -36.25 -16.10 -1.76
N GLN A 12 -37.10 -15.14 -2.12
CA GLN A 12 -36.69 -13.76 -2.33
C GLN A 12 -36.24 -13.10 -1.03
N LEU A 13 -36.93 -13.38 0.09
CA LEU A 13 -36.52 -12.90 1.41
C LEU A 13 -35.17 -13.48 1.86
N GLN A 14 -34.96 -14.77 1.63
CA GLN A 14 -33.68 -15.43 1.94
C GLN A 14 -32.54 -14.85 1.09
N ARG A 15 -32.77 -14.69 -0.21
CA ARG A 15 -31.78 -14.09 -1.11
C ARG A 15 -31.41 -12.66 -0.73
N TRP A 16 -32.36 -11.86 -0.26
CA TRP A 16 -32.07 -10.51 0.22
C TRP A 16 -31.29 -10.52 1.53
N ALA A 17 -31.60 -11.43 2.46
CA ALA A 17 -30.83 -11.59 3.70
C ALA A 17 -29.36 -11.97 3.43
N GLU A 18 -29.11 -12.87 2.48
CA GLU A 18 -27.74 -13.26 2.07
C GLU A 18 -26.96 -12.09 1.44
N LEU A 19 -27.63 -11.24 0.66
CA LEU A 19 -27.02 -10.06 0.05
C LEU A 19 -26.71 -8.97 1.09
N ASP A 20 -27.60 -8.75 2.06
CA ASP A 20 -27.39 -7.80 3.17
C ASP A 20 -26.19 -8.21 4.03
N GLU A 21 -25.98 -9.50 4.28
CA GLU A 21 -24.79 -10.00 4.99
C GLU A 21 -23.51 -9.70 4.19
N LEU A 22 -23.51 -9.93 2.88
CA LEU A 22 -22.35 -9.64 2.03
C LEU A 22 -22.06 -8.13 1.93
N GLU A 23 -23.10 -7.28 1.90
CA GLU A 23 -22.97 -5.82 1.85
C GLU A 23 -22.38 -5.25 3.15
N GLN A 24 -22.71 -5.85 4.31
CA GLN A 24 -22.07 -5.51 5.60
C GLN A 24 -20.56 -5.68 5.54
N TYR A 25 -20.05 -6.71 4.85
CA TYR A 25 -18.61 -6.92 4.69
C TYR A 25 -18.00 -6.10 3.55
N ALA A 26 -18.78 -5.78 2.51
CA ALA A 26 -18.32 -4.96 1.38
C ALA A 26 -18.01 -3.51 1.79
N SER A 27 -18.73 -2.98 2.78
CA SER A 27 -18.52 -1.61 3.30
C SER A 27 -17.14 -1.34 3.91
N PHE A 28 -16.37 -2.39 4.22
CA PHE A 28 -14.99 -2.28 4.71
C PHE A 28 -13.94 -2.21 3.59
N VAL A 29 -14.34 -2.38 2.34
CA VAL A 29 -13.44 -2.38 1.18
C VAL A 29 -13.76 -1.16 0.31
N SER A 30 -12.78 -0.28 0.15
CA SER A 30 -12.92 0.85 -0.78
C SER A 30 -13.16 0.28 -2.19
N PRO A 31 -14.21 0.73 -2.92
CA PRO A 31 -14.48 0.22 -4.25
C PRO A 31 -13.30 0.56 -5.15
N ILE A 32 -12.61 -0.48 -5.63
CA ILE A 32 -11.62 -0.35 -6.69
C ILE A 32 -12.38 -0.06 -7.99
N LEU A 33 -11.97 0.98 -8.72
CA LEU A 33 -12.47 1.25 -10.05
C LEU A 33 -12.07 0.09 -10.97
N LEU A 34 -12.96 -0.29 -11.90
CA LEU A 34 -12.69 -1.41 -12.82
C LEU A 34 -11.38 -1.22 -13.59
N ASP A 35 -11.12 0.01 -14.05
CA ASP A 35 -9.89 0.39 -14.74
C ASP A 35 -8.64 0.19 -13.88
N ASP A 36 -8.72 0.48 -12.57
CA ASP A 36 -7.61 0.26 -11.63
C ASP A 36 -7.37 -1.23 -11.39
N LEU A 37 -8.44 -2.04 -11.40
CA LEU A 37 -8.36 -3.50 -11.29
C LEU A 37 -7.71 -4.12 -12.54
N GLU A 38 -8.14 -3.71 -13.74
CA GLU A 38 -7.57 -4.16 -15.01
C GLU A 38 -6.08 -3.82 -15.07
N HIS A 39 -5.70 -2.58 -14.74
CA HIS A 39 -4.29 -2.19 -14.66
C HIS A 39 -3.49 -2.92 -13.58
N LEU A 40 -4.11 -3.33 -12.47
CA LEU A 40 -3.45 -4.14 -11.45
C LEU A 40 -3.20 -5.57 -11.97
N VAL A 41 -4.21 -6.16 -12.60
CA VAL A 41 -4.14 -7.52 -13.19
C VAL A 41 -3.10 -7.57 -14.29
N ASP A 42 -3.10 -6.59 -15.20
CA ASP A 42 -2.10 -6.49 -16.27
C ASP A 42 -0.68 -6.40 -15.71
N ARG A 43 -0.46 -5.54 -14.70
CA ARG A 43 0.84 -5.39 -14.03
C ARG A 43 1.31 -6.63 -13.26
N MET A 44 0.37 -7.47 -12.82
CA MET A 44 0.68 -8.75 -12.18
C MET A 44 1.02 -9.83 -13.21
N ILE A 45 0.32 -9.86 -14.34
CA ILE A 45 0.51 -10.85 -15.41
C ILE A 45 1.79 -10.57 -16.20
N ASP A 46 2.04 -9.32 -16.56
CA ASP A 46 3.22 -8.91 -17.34
C ASP A 46 4.51 -8.84 -16.50
N GLY A 47 4.39 -8.93 -15.18
CA GLY A 47 5.50 -8.82 -14.23
C GLY A 47 6.16 -7.44 -14.17
N SER A 48 5.65 -6.44 -14.87
CA SER A 48 6.17 -5.07 -14.90
C SER A 48 6.11 -4.41 -13.51
N GLY A 49 5.17 -4.82 -12.66
CA GLY A 49 5.09 -4.41 -11.26
C GLY A 49 6.36 -4.74 -10.46
N TRP A 50 7.04 -5.84 -10.79
CA TRP A 50 8.31 -6.22 -10.13
C TRP A 50 9.47 -5.32 -10.55
N ASN A 51 9.51 -4.89 -11.81
CA ASN A 51 10.53 -3.96 -12.29
C ASN A 51 10.40 -2.59 -11.62
N ILE A 52 9.17 -2.07 -11.49
CA ILE A 52 8.90 -0.82 -10.77
C ILE A 52 9.33 -0.93 -9.30
N ARG A 53 8.97 -2.03 -8.64
CA ARG A 53 9.35 -2.27 -7.24
C ARG A 53 10.86 -2.41 -7.07
N LEU A 54 11.53 -3.10 -7.99
CA LEU A 54 12.98 -3.24 -8.01
C LEU A 54 13.67 -1.89 -8.18
N GLN A 55 13.15 -1.02 -9.06
CA GLN A 55 13.70 0.32 -9.24
C GLN A 55 13.56 1.15 -7.96
N LYS A 56 12.37 1.16 -7.33
CA LYS A 56 12.17 1.83 -6.03
C LYS A 56 13.12 1.34 -4.94
N LEU A 57 13.39 0.03 -4.90
CA LEU A 57 14.38 -0.54 -3.96
C LEU A 57 15.80 -0.07 -4.24
N ARG A 58 16.18 0.05 -5.53
CA ARG A 58 17.50 0.57 -5.92
C ARG A 58 17.66 2.04 -5.57
N ASP A 59 16.65 2.86 -5.83
CA ASP A 59 16.65 4.28 -5.51
C ASP A 59 16.77 4.47 -3.99
N ARG A 60 15.97 3.73 -3.21
CA ARG A 60 16.04 3.79 -1.74
C ARG A 60 17.40 3.33 -1.19
N LYS A 61 18.00 2.31 -1.80
CA LYS A 61 19.36 1.87 -1.45
C LYS A 61 20.36 3.01 -1.67
N GLN A 62 20.26 3.71 -2.80
CA GLN A 62 21.18 4.80 -3.13
C GLN A 62 21.04 5.97 -2.15
N GLU A 63 19.81 6.37 -1.82
CA GLU A 63 19.54 7.39 -0.78
C GLU A 63 20.20 7.04 0.56
N LEU A 64 20.06 5.80 1.01
CA LEU A 64 20.63 5.34 2.28
C LEU A 64 22.16 5.34 2.27
N ILE A 65 22.79 5.00 1.13
CA ILE A 65 24.25 5.08 0.98
C ILE A 65 24.73 6.53 1.11
N GLU A 66 24.01 7.47 0.48
CA GLU A 66 24.36 8.89 0.57
C GLU A 66 24.16 9.45 1.98
N GLU A 67 23.13 9.01 2.69
CA GLU A 67 22.89 9.37 4.08
C GLU A 67 23.99 8.83 5.00
N ALA A 68 24.37 7.55 4.83
CA ALA A 68 25.47 6.95 5.57
C ALA A 68 26.79 7.72 5.35
N ALA A 69 27.13 8.06 4.10
CA ALA A 69 28.32 8.83 3.80
C ALA A 69 28.32 10.25 4.41
N LYS A 70 27.14 10.86 4.58
CA LYS A 70 27.01 12.15 5.29
C LYS A 70 27.27 11.98 6.79
N LEU A 71 26.72 10.93 7.39
CA LEU A 71 26.92 10.63 8.81
C LEU A 71 28.39 10.31 9.12
N GLU A 72 29.07 9.54 8.26
CA GLU A 72 30.51 9.25 8.40
C GLU A 72 31.36 10.54 8.37
N LYS A 73 31.03 11.50 7.50
CA LYS A 73 31.71 12.80 7.48
C LYS A 73 31.47 13.61 8.76
N GLN A 74 30.25 13.55 9.29
CA GLN A 74 29.92 14.21 10.55
C GLN A 74 30.66 13.57 11.73
N GLU A 75 30.73 12.23 11.77
CA GLU A 75 31.51 11.49 12.75
C GLU A 75 32.99 11.91 12.71
N GLN A 76 33.60 11.90 11.51
CA GLN A 76 35.00 12.30 11.36
C GLN A 76 35.23 13.75 11.81
N TRP A 77 34.31 14.67 11.48
CA TRP A 77 34.40 16.05 11.93
C TRP A 77 34.35 16.15 13.46
N ILE A 78 33.46 15.40 14.13
CA ILE A 78 33.38 15.35 15.59
C ILE A 78 34.70 14.81 16.18
N VAL A 79 35.22 13.72 15.62
CA VAL A 79 36.50 13.11 16.03
C VAL A 79 37.63 14.14 15.94
N ASP A 80 37.71 14.87 14.83
CA ASP A 80 38.73 15.90 14.62
C ASP A 80 38.58 17.06 15.62
N CYS A 81 37.36 17.53 15.86
CA CYS A 81 37.08 18.59 16.83
C CYS A 81 37.45 18.20 18.27
N VAL A 82 37.15 16.97 18.67
CA VAL A 82 37.49 16.44 20.00
C VAL A 82 39.02 16.24 20.12
N GLY A 83 39.65 15.70 19.07
CA GLY A 83 41.10 15.52 18.99
C GLY A 83 41.89 16.84 19.03
N GLN A 84 41.32 17.94 18.53
CA GLN A 84 41.92 19.28 18.60
C GLN A 84 41.75 19.94 19.98
N HIS A 85 40.64 19.70 20.68
CA HIS A 85 40.43 20.21 22.04
C HIS A 85 41.32 19.52 23.07
N SER A 86 41.54 18.21 22.92
CA SER A 86 42.39 17.42 23.81
C SER A 86 43.89 17.72 23.70
N LYS A 87 44.34 18.34 22.60
CA LYS A 87 45.75 18.79 22.43
C LYS A 87 46.03 20.18 23.00
N LYS A 88 45.02 20.92 23.44
CA LYS A 88 45.14 22.28 23.99
C LYS A 88 45.09 22.36 25.52
N LEU A 89 44.88 21.22 26.19
CA LEU A 89 45.00 21.03 27.64
C LEU A 89 46.36 20.41 27.95
#